data_AF-A0AAU9E5W7-F1
#
_entry.id   AF-A0AAU9E5W7-F1
#
_cell.length_a   1.000
_cell.length_b   1.000
_cell.length_c   1.000
_cell.angle_alpha   90.00
_cell.angle_beta   90.00
_cell.angle_gamma   90.00
#
_symmetry.space_group_name_H-M   'P 1'
#
loop_
_entity.id
_entity.type
_entity.pdbx_description
1 polymer ?
#
loop_
_entity_poly.entity_id
_entity_poly.type
_entity_poly.pdbx_seq_one_letter_code
_entity_poly.pdbx_strand_id
1 'polypeptide(L)'
;MQFTINELSFISKQYDTLSDLSFFRNVKAELQGSEEKTLNEKGVIKNGKLTEPINTIFDVLAKADKSARFVMKMTNAIMEKGVYSKDDKRILVENMQGEIVLTMYDDKSESVRQEIAEQTGMSIQKNSVIDILVSIEDVLLITNLVDWLRKMTLLEYSSDIDIPVLSVDKFKDYLKKPMRNSLAKIIASLYELSPISSENIEDKLKKLEQNNFIEIKNNEISISQPLVDFGMSFLIPETQIVLETFDGSTSGPIITASSVIIGATPKDILSLTATDEGMEMSTMSSGELLRQIDAYLKCPNLE
;
A
#
# COMPACT_ATOMS: atom_id res chain seq x y z
N MET A 1 17.93 -7.47 -15.94
CA MET A 1 18.24 -8.89 -16.23
C MET A 1 17.24 -9.78 -15.51
N GLN A 2 16.82 -10.89 -16.09
CA GLN A 2 15.77 -11.76 -15.54
C GLN A 2 16.35 -13.02 -14.89
N PHE A 3 15.83 -13.36 -13.71
CA PHE A 3 16.25 -14.49 -12.90
C PHE A 3 15.07 -15.29 -12.38
N THR A 4 15.24 -16.60 -12.28
CA THR A 4 14.30 -17.43 -11.53
C THR A 4 14.62 -17.35 -10.03
N ILE A 5 13.63 -17.70 -9.18
CA ILE A 5 13.86 -17.77 -7.73
C ILE A 5 14.93 -18.81 -7.38
N ASN A 6 15.01 -19.92 -8.11
CA ASN A 6 16.04 -20.95 -7.92
C ASN A 6 17.45 -20.40 -8.19
N GLU A 7 17.64 -19.65 -9.28
CA GLU A 7 18.91 -18.98 -9.59
C GLU A 7 19.32 -18.00 -8.49
N LEU A 8 18.38 -17.18 -7.99
CA LEU A 8 18.64 -16.24 -6.90
C LEU A 8 18.93 -16.96 -5.57
N SER A 9 18.27 -18.09 -5.31
CA SER A 9 18.55 -18.98 -4.16
C SER A 9 19.94 -19.63 -4.26
N PHE A 10 20.42 -19.91 -5.47
CA PHE A 10 21.79 -20.36 -5.69
C PHE A 10 22.81 -19.25 -5.42
N ILE A 11 22.54 -18.04 -5.92
CA ILE A 11 23.41 -16.87 -5.74
C ILE A 11 23.52 -16.47 -4.26
N SER A 12 22.42 -16.53 -3.50
CA SER A 12 22.42 -16.16 -2.08
C SER A 12 23.42 -16.99 -1.25
N LYS A 13 23.70 -18.23 -1.65
CA LYS A 13 24.67 -19.12 -0.98
C LYS A 13 26.13 -18.68 -1.16
N GLN A 14 26.42 -17.72 -2.05
CA GLN A 14 27.76 -17.16 -2.22
C GLN A 14 28.09 -16.06 -1.20
N TYR A 15 27.11 -15.65 -0.37
CA TYR A 15 27.27 -14.61 0.64
C TYR A 15 27.26 -15.23 2.04
N ASP A 16 28.39 -15.16 2.74
CA ASP A 16 28.51 -15.67 4.11
C ASP A 16 27.70 -14.87 5.14
N THR A 17 27.41 -13.60 4.82
CA THR A 17 26.65 -12.69 5.68
C THR A 17 25.64 -11.91 4.85
N LEU A 18 24.43 -11.78 5.40
CA LEU A 18 23.34 -11.00 4.81
C LEU A 18 22.92 -9.91 5.80
N SER A 19 22.79 -8.68 5.32
CA SER A 19 22.15 -7.59 6.08
C SER A 19 20.70 -7.95 6.43
N ASP A 20 20.13 -7.36 7.47
CA ASP A 20 18.75 -7.63 7.87
C ASP A 20 17.71 -7.22 6.81
N LEU A 21 18.05 -6.21 5.99
CA LEU A 21 17.25 -5.77 4.85
C LEU A 21 17.63 -6.43 3.52
N SER A 22 18.45 -7.50 3.54
CA SER A 22 18.83 -8.20 2.34
C SER A 22 17.64 -8.83 1.63
N PHE A 23 17.54 -8.59 0.33
CA PHE A 23 16.60 -9.28 -0.57
C PHE A 23 16.70 -10.81 -0.44
N PHE A 24 17.92 -11.35 -0.31
CA PHE A 24 18.17 -12.78 -0.29
C PHE A 24 17.64 -13.50 0.95
N ARG A 25 17.27 -12.79 2.02
CA ARG A 25 16.63 -13.41 3.20
C ARG A 25 15.25 -13.98 2.88
N ASN A 26 14.57 -13.41 1.89
CA ASN A 26 13.24 -13.81 1.46
C ASN A 26 13.25 -14.73 0.23
N VAL A 27 14.41 -14.92 -0.41
CA VAL A 27 14.56 -15.83 -1.55
C VAL A 27 14.88 -17.24 -1.05
N LYS A 28 13.86 -18.11 -1.06
CA LYS A 28 13.99 -19.51 -0.65
C LYS A 28 13.39 -20.41 -1.70
N ALA A 29 14.22 -21.13 -2.44
CA ALA A 29 13.81 -22.20 -3.35
C ALA A 29 14.79 -23.37 -3.27
N GLU A 30 14.25 -24.58 -3.45
CA GLU A 30 15.05 -25.80 -3.56
C GLU A 30 15.89 -25.77 -4.83
N LEU A 31 17.17 -26.12 -4.71
CA LEU A 31 18.05 -26.16 -5.88
C LEU A 31 17.81 -27.44 -6.67
N GLN A 32 17.74 -27.29 -7.99
CA GLN A 32 17.52 -28.35 -8.96
C GLN A 32 18.84 -28.84 -9.59
N GLY A 33 19.95 -28.16 -9.34
CA GLY A 33 21.29 -28.51 -9.82
C GLY A 33 21.61 -27.99 -11.22
N SER A 34 20.68 -27.27 -11.86
CA SER A 34 20.86 -26.64 -13.18
C SER A 34 21.27 -25.17 -13.09
N GLU A 35 21.16 -24.55 -11.92
CA GLU A 35 21.27 -23.10 -11.73
C GLU A 35 22.66 -22.56 -12.11
N GLU A 36 23.73 -23.25 -11.72
CA GLU A 36 25.09 -22.81 -12.07
C GLU A 36 25.29 -22.82 -13.59
N LYS A 37 24.74 -23.82 -14.29
CA LYS A 37 24.83 -23.91 -15.75
C LYS A 37 24.06 -22.76 -16.41
N THR A 38 22.82 -22.50 -15.98
CA THR A 38 22.01 -21.41 -16.55
C THR A 38 22.63 -20.04 -16.27
N LEU A 39 23.19 -19.84 -15.08
CA LEU A 39 23.91 -18.60 -14.72
C LEU A 39 25.21 -18.42 -15.52
N ASN A 40 25.94 -19.50 -15.83
CA ASN A 40 27.11 -19.44 -16.73
C ASN A 40 26.68 -19.10 -18.16
N GLU A 41 25.59 -19.70 -18.67
CA GLU A 41 25.04 -19.39 -20.00
C GLU A 41 24.56 -17.94 -20.11
N LYS A 42 24.02 -17.37 -19.02
CA LYS A 42 23.66 -15.94 -18.91
C LYS A 42 24.88 -15.01 -18.74
N GLY A 43 26.08 -15.55 -18.58
CA GLY A 43 27.30 -14.79 -18.32
C GLY A 43 27.36 -14.15 -16.92
N VAL A 44 26.50 -14.58 -16.01
CA VAL A 44 26.41 -14.08 -14.62
C VAL A 44 27.50 -14.68 -13.76
N ILE A 45 27.85 -15.94 -13.99
CA ILE A 45 28.96 -16.63 -13.34
C ILE A 45 29.99 -16.98 -14.41
N LYS A 46 31.27 -16.87 -14.05
CA LYS A 46 32.39 -17.39 -14.84
C LYS A 46 33.46 -17.92 -13.89
N ASN A 47 33.90 -19.16 -14.10
CA ASN A 47 34.89 -19.84 -13.25
C ASN A 47 34.48 -19.86 -11.76
N GLY A 48 33.20 -20.10 -11.48
CA GLY A 48 32.66 -20.17 -10.12
C GLY A 48 32.55 -18.82 -9.39
N LYS A 49 32.72 -17.69 -10.09
CA LYS A 49 32.60 -16.34 -9.51
C LYS A 49 31.60 -15.50 -10.28
N LEU A 50 30.89 -14.63 -9.56
CA LEU A 50 30.05 -13.60 -10.18
C LEU A 50 30.89 -12.67 -11.06
N THR A 51 30.37 -12.32 -12.23
CA THR A 51 30.99 -11.37 -13.15
C THR A 51 30.61 -9.94 -12.79
N GLU A 52 31.45 -8.96 -13.13
CA GLU A 52 31.04 -7.55 -13.10
C GLU A 52 30.27 -7.21 -14.40
N PRO A 53 29.23 -6.33 -14.35
CA PRO A 53 28.78 -5.55 -13.18
C PRO A 53 27.77 -6.28 -12.27
N ILE A 54 27.49 -7.57 -12.52
CA ILE A 54 26.44 -8.32 -11.82
C ILE A 54 26.76 -8.53 -10.33
N ASN A 55 28.03 -8.76 -10.00
CA ASN A 55 28.50 -8.83 -8.63
C ASN A 55 28.16 -7.56 -7.84
N THR A 56 28.31 -6.37 -8.45
CA THR A 56 27.88 -5.10 -7.83
C THR A 56 26.38 -5.09 -7.51
N ILE A 57 25.52 -5.59 -8.41
CA ILE A 57 24.07 -5.66 -8.19
C ILE A 57 23.75 -6.58 -7.00
N PHE A 58 24.31 -7.78 -7.00
CA PHE A 58 24.04 -8.75 -5.93
C PHE A 58 24.64 -8.35 -4.59
N ASP A 59 25.76 -7.62 -4.57
CA ASP A 59 26.34 -7.10 -3.32
C ASP A 59 25.40 -6.07 -2.67
N VAL A 60 24.79 -5.18 -3.45
CA VAL A 60 23.75 -4.26 -2.94
C VAL A 60 22.56 -5.05 -2.39
N LEU A 61 22.07 -6.07 -3.10
CA LEU A 61 20.94 -6.90 -2.65
C LEU A 61 21.26 -7.74 -1.40
N ALA A 62 22.52 -8.14 -1.21
CA ALA A 62 22.98 -8.90 -0.04
C ALA A 62 23.19 -8.00 1.20
N LYS A 63 23.62 -6.75 0.98
CA LYS A 63 24.12 -5.86 2.06
C LYS A 63 23.31 -4.59 2.23
N ALA A 64 22.11 -4.50 1.64
CA ALA A 64 21.25 -3.34 1.70
C ALA A 64 21.11 -2.79 3.13
N ASP A 65 21.33 -1.49 3.29
CA ASP A 65 21.08 -0.77 4.56
C ASP A 65 19.72 -0.06 4.54
N LYS A 66 19.11 0.06 3.36
CA LYS A 66 17.73 0.51 3.22
C LYS A 66 16.98 -0.27 2.16
N SER A 67 15.67 -0.34 2.30
CA SER A 67 14.81 -0.85 1.25
C SER A 67 13.47 -0.12 1.20
N ALA A 68 12.82 -0.22 0.06
CA ALA A 68 11.45 0.21 -0.12
C ALA A 68 10.67 -0.86 -0.87
N ARG A 69 9.40 -0.98 -0.55
CA ARG A 69 8.48 -1.93 -1.17
C ARG A 69 7.23 -1.21 -1.62
N PHE A 70 6.84 -1.49 -2.84
CA PHE A 70 5.59 -1.10 -3.47
C PHE A 70 4.84 -2.36 -3.86
N VAL A 71 3.63 -2.51 -3.36
CA VAL A 71 2.71 -3.56 -3.80
C VAL A 71 1.41 -2.91 -4.21
N MET A 72 1.01 -3.09 -5.46
CA MET A 72 -0.29 -2.65 -5.98
C MET A 72 -1.10 -3.87 -6.40
N LYS A 73 -2.24 -4.03 -5.76
CA LYS A 73 -3.22 -5.07 -6.05
C LYS A 73 -4.43 -4.46 -6.73
N MET A 74 -4.74 -5.00 -7.90
CA MET A 74 -5.95 -4.75 -8.67
C MET A 74 -6.76 -6.04 -8.75
N THR A 75 -7.99 -5.97 -9.25
CA THR A 75 -8.90 -7.13 -9.32
C THR A 75 -8.27 -8.40 -9.93
N ASN A 76 -7.49 -8.25 -11.00
CA ASN A 76 -6.92 -9.37 -11.76
C ASN A 76 -5.38 -9.30 -11.90
N ALA A 77 -4.72 -8.41 -11.17
CA ALA A 77 -3.29 -8.19 -11.33
C ALA A 77 -2.65 -7.75 -10.00
N ILE A 78 -1.40 -8.12 -9.83
CA ILE A 78 -0.55 -7.66 -8.73
C ILE A 78 0.74 -7.14 -9.37
N MET A 79 1.14 -5.94 -8.98
CA MET A 79 2.42 -5.34 -9.33
C MET A 79 3.24 -5.21 -8.06
N GLU A 80 4.41 -5.82 -8.03
CA GLU A 80 5.34 -5.75 -6.90
C GLU A 80 6.68 -5.21 -7.36
N LYS A 81 7.12 -4.15 -6.70
CA LYS A 81 8.42 -3.52 -6.92
C LYS A 81 9.12 -3.34 -5.58
N GLY A 82 10.40 -3.65 -5.53
CA GLY A 82 11.25 -3.40 -4.37
C GLY A 82 12.47 -2.62 -4.80
N VAL A 83 12.90 -1.65 -4.00
CA VAL A 83 14.18 -0.98 -4.19
C VAL A 83 15.06 -1.31 -2.99
N TYR A 84 16.30 -1.73 -3.26
CA TYR A 84 17.29 -2.02 -2.24
C TYR A 84 18.46 -1.06 -2.44
N SER A 85 18.84 -0.37 -1.37
CA SER A 85 19.90 0.62 -1.38
C SER A 85 21.08 0.15 -0.55
N LYS A 86 22.28 0.37 -1.08
CA LYS A 86 23.52 0.32 -0.31
C LYS A 86 24.43 1.45 -0.77
N ASP A 87 24.81 2.31 0.17
CA ASP A 87 25.53 3.55 -0.12
C ASP A 87 24.75 4.37 -1.18
N ASP A 88 25.38 4.83 -2.25
CA ASP A 88 24.73 5.59 -3.33
C ASP A 88 24.08 4.70 -4.42
N LYS A 89 24.16 3.37 -4.29
CA LYS A 89 23.67 2.43 -5.31
C LYS A 89 22.30 1.89 -4.93
N ARG A 90 21.39 1.87 -5.90
CA ARG A 90 20.03 1.34 -5.75
C ARG A 90 19.73 0.32 -6.83
N ILE A 91 19.12 -0.78 -6.43
CA ILE A 91 18.67 -1.85 -7.32
C ILE A 91 17.15 -1.96 -7.23
N LEU A 92 16.49 -1.85 -8.37
CA LEU A 92 15.07 -2.16 -8.51
C LEU A 92 14.91 -3.66 -8.78
N VAL A 93 13.97 -4.24 -8.06
CA VAL A 93 13.59 -5.65 -8.09
C VAL A 93 12.11 -5.71 -8.44
N GLU A 94 11.78 -6.34 -9.56
CA GLU A 94 10.40 -6.43 -10.04
C GLU A 94 9.99 -7.89 -10.17
N ASN A 95 8.80 -8.24 -9.70
CA ASN A 95 8.24 -9.58 -9.87
C ASN A 95 7.33 -9.61 -11.10
N MET A 96 7.82 -10.20 -12.18
CA MET A 96 7.08 -10.42 -13.42
C MET A 96 6.64 -11.88 -13.51
N GLN A 97 5.49 -12.19 -12.89
CA GLN A 97 4.87 -13.53 -12.95
C GLN A 97 5.78 -14.68 -12.46
N GLY A 98 6.58 -14.43 -11.42
CA GLY A 98 7.51 -15.41 -10.85
C GLY A 98 8.94 -15.32 -11.39
N GLU A 99 9.18 -14.50 -12.42
CA GLU A 99 10.51 -14.08 -12.81
C GLU A 99 10.88 -12.76 -12.13
N ILE A 100 12.09 -12.69 -11.60
CA ILE A 100 12.61 -11.49 -10.95
C ILE A 100 13.47 -10.71 -11.92
N VAL A 101 13.09 -9.46 -12.16
CA VAL A 101 13.86 -8.53 -12.98
C VAL A 101 14.66 -7.62 -12.08
N LEU A 102 15.98 -7.59 -12.30
CA LEU A 102 16.91 -6.72 -11.61
C LEU A 102 17.40 -5.63 -12.55
N THR A 103 17.27 -4.38 -12.13
CA THR A 103 17.74 -3.19 -12.85
C THR A 103 18.45 -2.23 -11.91
N MET A 104 19.48 -1.55 -12.39
CA MET A 104 20.03 -0.40 -11.67
C MET A 104 18.95 0.67 -11.61
N TYR A 105 18.69 1.19 -10.43
CA TYR A 105 17.66 2.19 -10.21
C TYR A 105 18.31 3.56 -10.02
N ASP A 106 17.93 4.51 -10.87
CA ASP A 106 18.29 5.91 -10.72
C ASP A 106 17.06 6.76 -10.36
N ASP A 107 17.29 7.95 -9.81
CA ASP A 107 16.24 8.89 -9.40
C ASP A 107 15.35 9.38 -10.56
N LYS A 108 15.72 9.06 -11.79
CA LYS A 108 15.04 9.49 -13.02
C LYS A 108 14.33 8.34 -13.71
N SER A 109 14.10 7.20 -13.04
CA SER A 109 13.50 6.02 -13.64
C SER A 109 12.03 6.25 -14.04
N GLU A 110 11.85 7.03 -15.10
CA GLU A 110 10.59 7.52 -15.65
C GLU A 110 9.71 6.37 -16.13
N SER A 111 10.33 5.27 -16.57
CA SER A 111 9.65 4.03 -16.94
C SER A 111 8.83 3.44 -15.79
N VAL A 112 9.39 3.39 -14.56
CA VAL A 112 8.68 2.85 -13.39
C VAL A 112 7.51 3.75 -13.02
N ARG A 113 7.74 5.06 -13.02
CA ARG A 113 6.68 6.03 -12.77
C ARG A 113 5.58 5.96 -13.81
N GLN A 114 5.95 5.84 -15.09
CA GLN A 114 5.01 5.73 -16.20
C GLN A 114 4.17 4.45 -16.09
N GLU A 115 4.79 3.31 -15.80
CA GLU A 115 4.07 2.05 -15.62
C GLU A 115 3.06 2.11 -14.47
N ILE A 116 3.42 2.75 -13.35
CA ILE A 116 2.50 2.96 -12.22
C ILE A 116 1.39 3.96 -12.60
N ALA A 117 1.74 5.01 -13.35
CA ALA A 117 0.79 6.01 -13.84
C ALA A 117 -0.22 5.44 -14.84
N GLU A 118 0.16 4.44 -15.64
CA GLU A 118 -0.75 3.71 -16.54
C GLU A 118 -1.86 2.99 -15.76
N GLN A 119 -1.62 2.63 -14.50
CA GLN A 119 -2.61 1.98 -13.63
C GLN A 119 -3.38 2.97 -12.73
N THR A 120 -2.72 4.04 -12.28
CA THR A 120 -3.27 4.95 -11.26
C THR A 120 -3.76 6.30 -11.81
N GLY A 121 -3.35 6.66 -13.03
CA GLY A 121 -3.58 7.95 -13.66
C GLY A 121 -2.56 9.04 -13.26
N MET A 122 -2.78 10.27 -13.75
CA MET A 122 -1.89 11.43 -13.51
C MET A 122 -2.66 12.72 -13.17
N SER A 123 -3.89 12.60 -12.71
CA SER A 123 -4.72 13.74 -12.33
C SER A 123 -4.08 14.52 -11.18
N ILE A 124 -4.06 15.84 -11.28
CA ILE A 124 -3.72 16.76 -10.19
C ILE A 124 -4.95 17.22 -9.40
N GLN A 125 -6.15 16.82 -9.84
CA GLN A 125 -7.42 17.15 -9.20
C GLN A 125 -7.86 15.98 -8.32
N LYS A 126 -8.45 16.32 -7.16
CA LYS A 126 -9.20 15.41 -6.28
C LYS A 126 -10.65 15.86 -6.17
N ASN A 127 -11.58 14.93 -6.01
CA ASN A 127 -13.01 15.27 -5.89
C ASN A 127 -13.42 15.64 -4.46
N SER A 128 -12.71 15.13 -3.46
CA SER A 128 -12.95 15.44 -2.05
C SER A 128 -11.65 15.79 -1.32
N VAL A 129 -11.79 16.42 -0.16
CA VAL A 129 -10.67 16.81 0.70
C VAL A 129 -10.94 16.32 2.11
N ILE A 130 -10.26 15.24 2.49
CA ILE A 130 -10.14 14.75 3.85
C ILE A 130 -8.66 14.84 4.21
N ASP A 131 -8.41 15.33 5.42
CA ASP A 131 -7.09 15.35 6.06
C ASP A 131 -7.35 15.38 7.58
N ILE A 132 -7.28 14.21 8.22
CA ILE A 132 -7.64 14.03 9.63
C ILE A 132 -6.64 13.11 10.31
N LEU A 133 -6.37 13.37 11.59
CA LEU A 133 -5.60 12.50 12.47
C LEU A 133 -6.50 12.01 13.59
N VAL A 134 -6.79 10.70 13.60
CA VAL A 134 -7.74 10.09 14.54
C VAL A 134 -7.26 8.71 14.98
N SER A 135 -7.91 8.09 15.97
CA SER A 135 -7.56 6.72 16.34
C SER A 135 -7.94 5.73 15.23
N ILE A 136 -7.26 4.59 15.18
CA ILE A 136 -7.58 3.54 14.21
C ILE A 136 -9.04 3.07 14.28
N GLU A 137 -9.61 3.06 15.48
CA GLU A 137 -11.02 2.73 15.71
C GLU A 137 -11.95 3.78 15.08
N ASP A 138 -11.60 5.06 15.17
CA ASP A 138 -12.35 6.15 14.56
C ASP A 138 -12.26 6.08 13.02
N VAL A 139 -11.09 5.73 12.45
CA VAL A 139 -10.96 5.45 11.00
C VAL A 139 -11.92 4.36 10.56
N LEU A 140 -11.99 3.24 11.29
CA LEU A 140 -12.91 2.15 10.97
C LEU A 140 -14.37 2.59 11.09
N LEU A 141 -14.73 3.41 12.08
CA LEU A 141 -16.09 3.91 12.24
C LEU A 141 -16.48 4.91 11.13
N ILE A 142 -15.60 5.86 10.82
CA ILE A 142 -15.76 6.83 9.73
C ILE A 142 -15.92 6.10 8.40
N THR A 143 -15.05 5.12 8.13
CA THR A 143 -15.12 4.37 6.86
C THR A 143 -16.37 3.50 6.77
N ASN A 144 -16.91 2.98 7.88
CA ASN A 144 -18.23 2.32 7.86
C ASN A 144 -19.38 3.28 7.54
N LEU A 145 -19.36 4.52 8.07
CA LEU A 145 -20.36 5.56 7.73
C LEU A 145 -20.27 5.93 6.24
N VAL A 146 -19.05 6.11 5.75
CA VAL A 146 -18.77 6.33 4.33
C VAL A 146 -19.23 5.13 3.49
N ASP A 147 -18.97 3.89 3.93
CA ASP A 147 -19.39 2.69 3.21
C ASP A 147 -20.92 2.56 3.15
N TRP A 148 -21.65 3.02 4.17
CA TRP A 148 -23.10 3.11 4.10
C TRP A 148 -23.54 4.12 3.04
N LEU A 149 -22.95 5.32 2.99
CA LEU A 149 -23.24 6.33 1.96
C LEU A 149 -22.95 5.79 0.57
N ARG A 150 -21.76 5.22 0.36
CA ARG A 150 -21.33 4.58 -0.90
C ARG A 150 -22.35 3.54 -1.37
N LYS A 151 -22.84 2.70 -0.45
CA LYS A 151 -23.88 1.71 -0.74
C LYS A 151 -25.16 2.38 -1.24
N MET A 152 -25.62 3.43 -0.57
CA MET A 152 -26.86 4.11 -0.90
C MET A 152 -26.73 4.85 -2.24
N THR A 153 -25.63 5.55 -2.50
CA THR A 153 -25.37 6.22 -3.78
C THR A 153 -25.33 5.23 -4.94
N LEU A 154 -24.72 4.06 -4.77
CA LEU A 154 -24.77 2.99 -5.79
C LEU A 154 -26.18 2.45 -6.01
N LEU A 155 -26.99 2.34 -4.96
CA LEU A 155 -28.39 1.92 -5.09
C LEU A 155 -29.25 2.98 -5.76
N GLU A 156 -29.06 4.26 -5.44
CA GLU A 156 -29.69 5.39 -6.12
C GLU A 156 -29.41 5.34 -7.63
N TYR A 157 -28.14 5.21 -8.05
CA TYR A 157 -27.80 5.12 -9.47
C TYR A 157 -28.33 3.87 -10.18
N SER A 158 -28.45 2.75 -9.48
CA SER A 158 -28.87 1.48 -10.09
C SER A 158 -30.38 1.24 -10.09
N SER A 159 -31.08 1.79 -9.10
CA SER A 159 -32.47 1.46 -8.78
C SER A 159 -33.38 2.68 -8.65
N ASP A 160 -32.85 3.89 -8.87
CA ASP A 160 -33.57 5.17 -8.80
C ASP A 160 -34.32 5.33 -7.46
N ILE A 161 -33.63 5.00 -6.36
CA ILE A 161 -34.14 5.15 -5.00
C ILE A 161 -33.54 6.39 -4.34
N ASP A 162 -34.35 7.12 -3.58
CA ASP A 162 -33.83 8.19 -2.72
C ASP A 162 -32.96 7.61 -1.60
N ILE A 163 -31.86 8.28 -1.29
CA ILE A 163 -31.01 7.94 -0.14
C ILE A 163 -31.83 8.17 1.15
N PRO A 164 -32.12 7.12 1.93
CA PRO A 164 -32.95 7.27 3.13
C PRO A 164 -32.15 7.96 4.24
N VAL A 165 -32.83 8.66 5.16
CA VAL A 165 -32.19 9.20 6.37
C VAL A 165 -31.50 8.08 7.16
N LEU A 166 -30.24 8.30 7.53
CA LEU A 166 -29.46 7.38 8.36
C LEU A 166 -29.82 7.58 9.82
N SER A 167 -30.40 6.57 10.46
CA SER A 167 -30.56 6.53 11.92
C SER A 167 -29.48 5.66 12.57
N VAL A 168 -29.25 5.84 13.87
CA VAL A 168 -28.33 4.97 14.63
C VAL A 168 -28.70 3.49 14.49
N ASP A 169 -30.00 3.16 14.50
CA ASP A 169 -30.47 1.78 14.35
C ASP A 169 -30.19 1.22 12.94
N LYS A 170 -30.41 2.02 11.89
CA LYS A 170 -30.04 1.63 10.52
C LYS A 170 -28.54 1.42 10.38
N PHE A 171 -27.74 2.24 11.05
CA PHE A 171 -26.29 2.08 11.04
C PHE A 171 -25.85 0.81 11.77
N LYS A 172 -26.43 0.49 12.93
CA LYS A 172 -26.22 -0.79 13.62
C LYS A 172 -26.56 -1.99 12.74
N ASP A 173 -27.68 -1.93 12.02
CA ASP A 173 -28.08 -2.99 11.10
C ASP A 173 -27.13 -3.13 9.92
N TYR A 174 -26.60 -2.01 9.41
CA TYR A 174 -25.54 -2.01 8.40
C TYR A 174 -24.28 -2.75 8.90
N LEU A 175 -23.82 -2.47 10.13
CA LEU A 175 -22.61 -3.07 10.71
C LEU A 175 -22.71 -4.60 10.84
N LYS A 176 -23.92 -5.17 10.96
CA LYS A 176 -24.11 -6.64 10.99
C LYS A 176 -23.78 -7.29 9.65
N LYS A 177 -23.95 -6.58 8.55
CA LYS A 177 -23.71 -7.09 7.18
C LYS A 177 -23.20 -5.96 6.27
N PRO A 178 -21.94 -5.53 6.45
CA PRO A 178 -21.34 -4.48 5.63
C PRO A 178 -21.18 -4.95 4.17
N MET A 179 -20.90 -4.00 3.28
CA MET A 179 -20.61 -4.32 1.87
C MET A 179 -19.43 -5.28 1.73
N ARG A 180 -19.42 -6.11 0.68
CA ARG A 180 -18.31 -7.06 0.45
C ARG A 180 -16.98 -6.36 0.21
N ASN A 181 -17.00 -5.20 -0.47
CA ASN A 181 -15.88 -4.32 -0.79
C ASN A 181 -15.90 -3.04 0.07
N SER A 182 -16.32 -3.16 1.34
CA SER A 182 -16.32 -2.03 2.26
C SER A 182 -14.89 -1.57 2.56
N LEU A 183 -14.66 -0.26 2.62
CA LEU A 183 -13.37 0.31 3.01
C LEU A 183 -12.96 -0.17 4.38
N ALA A 184 -13.89 -0.16 5.34
CA ALA A 184 -13.62 -0.60 6.71
C ALA A 184 -13.11 -2.05 6.75
N LYS A 185 -13.64 -2.94 5.92
CA LYS A 185 -13.18 -4.34 5.85
C LYS A 185 -11.81 -4.46 5.17
N ILE A 186 -11.56 -3.69 4.12
CA ILE A 186 -10.25 -3.66 3.46
C ILE A 186 -9.18 -3.18 4.45
N ILE A 187 -9.44 -2.07 5.14
CA ILE A 187 -8.53 -1.49 6.14
C ILE A 187 -8.30 -2.45 7.30
N ALA A 188 -9.37 -3.00 7.87
CA ALA A 188 -9.26 -3.98 8.96
C ALA A 188 -8.43 -5.20 8.54
N SER A 189 -8.58 -5.68 7.30
CA SER A 189 -7.78 -6.79 6.80
C SER A 189 -6.30 -6.44 6.61
N LEU A 190 -5.97 -5.21 6.23
CA LEU A 190 -4.59 -4.78 5.97
C LEU A 190 -3.81 -4.53 7.27
N TYR A 191 -4.50 -4.07 8.31
CA TYR A 191 -3.92 -3.83 9.64
C TYR A 191 -4.21 -4.95 10.66
N GLU A 192 -4.75 -6.08 10.23
CA GLU A 192 -5.13 -7.23 11.08
C GLU A 192 -6.05 -6.86 12.26
N LEU A 193 -6.98 -5.94 12.04
CA LEU A 193 -7.87 -5.40 13.06
C LEU A 193 -9.18 -6.18 13.14
N SER A 194 -9.78 -6.15 14.33
CA SER A 194 -11.15 -6.62 14.50
C SER A 194 -12.15 -5.63 13.89
N PRO A 195 -13.22 -6.11 13.22
CA PRO A 195 -14.31 -5.24 12.79
C PRO A 195 -14.95 -4.50 13.96
N ILE A 196 -15.49 -3.31 13.70
CA ILE A 196 -16.28 -2.57 14.68
C ILE A 196 -17.54 -3.36 15.03
N SER A 197 -17.72 -3.67 16.31
CA SER A 197 -18.94 -4.27 16.82
C SER A 197 -20.06 -3.23 16.94
N SER A 198 -21.31 -3.69 16.90
CA SER A 198 -22.48 -2.84 17.18
C SER A 198 -22.68 -2.56 18.68
N GLU A 199 -21.85 -3.14 19.55
CA GLU A 199 -21.86 -2.88 20.99
C GLU A 199 -21.24 -1.51 21.29
N ASN A 200 -21.87 -0.73 22.16
CA ASN A 200 -21.45 0.63 22.55
C ASN A 200 -21.28 1.61 21.38
N ILE A 201 -21.98 1.38 20.26
CA ILE A 201 -21.84 2.22 19.06
C ILE A 201 -22.22 3.67 19.34
N GLU A 202 -23.18 3.92 20.24
CA GLU A 202 -23.60 5.26 20.64
C GLU A 202 -22.45 6.07 21.26
N ASP A 203 -21.63 5.45 22.10
CA ASP A 203 -20.50 6.13 22.73
C ASP A 203 -19.40 6.42 21.72
N LYS A 204 -19.17 5.51 20.76
CA LYS A 204 -18.23 5.75 19.66
C LYS A 204 -18.73 6.85 18.72
N LEU A 205 -20.02 6.87 18.41
CA LEU A 205 -20.64 7.92 17.58
C LEU A 205 -20.57 9.29 18.26
N LYS A 206 -20.78 9.37 19.59
CA LYS A 206 -20.59 10.63 20.34
C LYS A 206 -19.17 11.18 20.21
N LYS A 207 -18.15 10.31 20.17
CA LYS A 207 -16.76 10.74 19.95
C LYS A 207 -16.58 11.34 18.55
N LEU A 208 -17.18 10.75 17.52
CA LEU A 208 -17.18 11.34 16.18
C LEU A 208 -17.94 12.67 16.10
N GLU A 209 -19.03 12.80 16.86
CA GLU A 209 -19.80 14.04 16.98
C GLU A 209 -18.97 15.16 17.64
N GLN A 210 -18.24 14.85 18.73
CA GLN A 210 -17.33 15.79 19.38
C GLN A 210 -16.22 16.31 18.44
N ASN A 211 -15.83 15.49 17.47
CA ASN A 211 -14.83 15.84 16.46
C ASN A 211 -15.46 16.44 15.18
N ASN A 212 -16.76 16.74 15.18
CA ASN A 212 -17.52 17.33 14.07
C ASN A 212 -17.53 16.48 12.77
N PHE A 213 -17.31 15.17 12.86
CA PHE A 213 -17.43 14.29 11.70
C PHE A 213 -18.89 13.95 11.38
N ILE A 214 -19.73 13.95 12.41
CA ILE A 214 -21.17 13.73 12.33
C ILE A 214 -21.91 14.68 13.28
N GLU A 215 -23.22 14.79 13.10
CA GLU A 215 -24.16 15.38 14.08
C GLU A 215 -25.28 14.37 14.33
N ILE A 216 -25.72 14.23 15.59
CA ILE A 216 -26.81 13.32 15.96
C ILE A 216 -27.99 14.12 16.52
N LYS A 217 -29.12 14.11 15.82
CA LYS A 217 -30.37 14.75 16.25
C LYS A 217 -31.52 13.77 16.15
N ASN A 218 -32.28 13.60 17.23
CA ASN A 218 -33.45 12.72 17.26
C ASN A 218 -33.19 11.31 16.69
N ASN A 219 -32.03 10.70 17.02
CA ASN A 219 -31.57 9.40 16.50
C ASN A 219 -31.13 9.39 15.02
N GLU A 220 -31.11 10.52 14.34
CA GLU A 220 -30.65 10.68 12.96
C GLU A 220 -29.19 11.14 12.94
N ILE A 221 -28.39 10.51 12.08
CA ILE A 221 -26.98 10.81 11.87
C ILE A 221 -26.86 11.66 10.60
N SER A 222 -26.37 12.88 10.75
CA SER A 222 -25.93 13.72 9.63
C SER A 222 -24.42 13.61 9.49
N ILE A 223 -23.93 13.20 8.33
CA ILE A 223 -22.49 13.07 8.05
C ILE A 223 -21.96 14.42 7.54
N SER A 224 -20.79 14.84 8.02
CA SER A 224 -20.16 16.09 7.58
C SER A 224 -19.94 16.12 6.07
N GLN A 225 -20.04 17.32 5.47
CA GLN A 225 -19.94 17.48 4.01
C GLN A 225 -18.67 16.87 3.39
N PRO A 226 -17.46 17.03 3.97
CA PRO A 226 -16.25 16.41 3.40
C PRO A 226 -16.32 14.88 3.29
N LEU A 227 -16.95 14.22 4.28
CA LEU A 227 -17.16 12.78 4.27
C LEU A 227 -18.27 12.36 3.30
N VAL A 228 -19.30 13.20 3.12
CA VAL A 228 -20.33 13.02 2.08
C VAL A 228 -19.70 13.09 0.69
N ASP A 229 -18.94 14.15 0.41
CA ASP A 229 -18.27 14.34 -0.88
C ASP A 229 -17.35 13.17 -1.21
N PHE A 230 -16.59 12.68 -0.21
CA PHE A 230 -15.78 11.49 -0.35
C PHE A 230 -16.60 10.23 -0.60
N GLY A 231 -17.64 9.95 0.20
CA GLY A 231 -18.46 8.75 0.05
C GLY A 231 -19.25 8.69 -1.26
N MET A 232 -19.65 9.85 -1.79
CA MET A 232 -20.37 9.91 -3.08
C MET A 232 -19.44 9.84 -4.30
N SER A 233 -18.17 10.22 -4.15
CA SER A 233 -17.18 10.14 -5.24
C SER A 233 -16.41 8.81 -5.24
N PHE A 234 -16.08 8.28 -4.05
CA PHE A 234 -15.33 7.04 -3.86
C PHE A 234 -16.26 5.81 -3.88
N LEU A 235 -16.79 5.42 -5.05
CA LEU A 235 -17.87 4.43 -5.08
C LEU A 235 -17.38 2.97 -5.06
N ILE A 236 -16.40 2.61 -5.89
CA ILE A 236 -15.91 1.24 -6.04
C ILE A 236 -14.39 1.24 -5.82
N PRO A 237 -13.85 0.59 -4.77
CA PRO A 237 -12.42 0.52 -4.54
C PRO A 237 -11.87 -0.58 -5.45
N GLU A 238 -10.99 -0.20 -6.37
CA GLU A 238 -10.46 -1.12 -7.38
C GLU A 238 -8.98 -1.43 -7.17
N THR A 239 -8.26 -0.51 -6.53
CA THR A 239 -6.82 -0.60 -6.33
C THR A 239 -6.47 -0.51 -4.85
N GLN A 240 -5.59 -1.39 -4.38
CA GLN A 240 -4.99 -1.33 -3.04
C GLN A 240 -3.49 -1.24 -3.22
N ILE A 241 -2.85 -0.25 -2.61
CA ILE A 241 -1.42 -0.01 -2.66
C ILE A 241 -0.87 -0.05 -1.24
N VAL A 242 0.21 -0.77 -1.05
CA VAL A 242 1.00 -0.78 0.17
C VAL A 242 2.37 -0.22 -0.17
N LEU A 243 2.76 0.84 0.54
CA LEU A 243 4.08 1.43 0.49
C LEU A 243 4.78 1.18 1.82
N GLU A 244 5.99 0.65 1.78
CA GLU A 244 6.82 0.45 2.96
C GLU A 244 8.23 0.95 2.63
N THR A 245 8.87 1.60 3.58
CA THR A 245 10.31 1.85 3.51
C THR A 245 10.96 1.54 4.85
N PHE A 246 12.14 0.95 4.78
CA PHE A 246 12.88 0.41 5.90
C PHE A 246 14.28 1.03 5.90
N ASP A 247 14.68 1.56 7.05
CA ASP A 247 16.01 2.14 7.27
C ASP A 247 16.73 1.37 8.38
N GLY A 248 17.78 0.64 7.99
CA GLY A 248 18.70 -0.06 8.88
C GLY A 248 20.11 0.53 8.84
N SER A 249 20.27 1.77 8.39
CA SER A 249 21.58 2.42 8.25
C SER A 249 22.18 2.86 9.58
N THR A 250 21.35 3.10 10.60
CA THR A 250 21.79 3.43 11.96
C THR A 250 21.91 2.19 12.85
N SER A 251 22.82 2.22 13.82
CA SER A 251 22.93 1.16 14.82
C SER A 251 21.67 1.11 15.70
N GLY A 252 20.87 0.05 15.58
CA GLY A 252 19.64 -0.10 16.35
C GLY A 252 18.59 -0.94 15.61
N PRO A 253 17.33 -0.89 16.07
CA PRO A 253 16.21 -1.46 15.34
C PRO A 253 16.05 -0.80 13.96
N ILE A 254 15.53 -1.56 12.99
CA ILE A 254 15.13 -1.02 11.69
C ILE A 254 13.95 -0.06 11.90
N ILE A 255 14.08 1.17 11.41
CA ILE A 255 13.00 2.15 11.38
C ILE A 255 12.13 1.86 10.15
N THR A 256 10.81 1.96 10.30
CA THR A 256 9.86 1.66 9.22
C THR A 256 8.85 2.79 9.08
N ALA A 257 8.58 3.19 7.84
CA ALA A 257 7.42 4.00 7.51
C ALA A 257 6.55 3.26 6.50
N SER A 258 5.23 3.27 6.71
CA SER A 258 4.28 2.57 5.85
C SER A 258 3.02 3.39 5.58
N SER A 259 2.48 3.23 4.38
CA SER A 259 1.19 3.79 3.98
C SER A 259 0.36 2.74 3.28
N VAL A 260 -0.92 2.69 3.64
CA VAL A 260 -1.95 1.93 2.95
C VAL A 260 -2.79 2.90 2.13
N ILE A 261 -2.92 2.63 0.85
CA ILE A 261 -3.60 3.50 -0.10
C ILE A 261 -4.66 2.70 -0.83
N ILE A 262 -5.85 3.27 -0.98
CA ILE A 262 -6.97 2.62 -1.65
C ILE A 262 -7.49 3.59 -2.72
N GLY A 263 -7.52 3.14 -3.98
CA GLY A 263 -7.98 3.93 -5.12
C GLY A 263 -9.31 3.43 -5.66
N ALA A 264 -10.22 4.37 -5.92
CA ALA A 264 -11.45 4.14 -6.69
C ALA A 264 -11.33 4.73 -8.10
N THR A 265 -10.74 5.92 -8.23
CA THR A 265 -10.45 6.56 -9.51
C THR A 265 -9.15 7.38 -9.40
N PRO A 266 -8.59 7.89 -10.51
CA PRO A 266 -7.43 8.80 -10.45
C PRO A 266 -7.63 10.09 -9.63
N LYS A 267 -8.87 10.43 -9.25
CA LYS A 267 -9.23 11.61 -8.43
C LYS A 267 -9.74 11.24 -7.04
N ASP A 268 -9.93 9.95 -6.77
CA ASP A 268 -10.56 9.41 -5.57
C ASP A 268 -9.62 8.36 -4.98
N ILE A 269 -8.65 8.83 -4.20
CA ILE A 269 -7.63 8.00 -3.56
C ILE A 269 -7.62 8.33 -2.08
N LEU A 270 -7.77 7.29 -1.26
CA LEU A 270 -7.65 7.35 0.19
C LEU A 270 -6.24 6.88 0.58
N SER A 271 -5.58 7.63 1.46
CA SER A 271 -4.31 7.26 2.07
C SER A 271 -4.45 7.16 3.57
N LEU A 272 -3.77 6.18 4.15
CA LEU A 272 -3.75 5.86 5.56
C LEU A 272 -2.30 5.66 5.99
N THR A 273 -1.81 6.52 6.87
CA THR A 273 -0.45 6.43 7.41
C THR A 273 -0.55 6.31 8.93
N ALA A 274 0.11 5.29 9.50
CA ALA A 274 0.20 5.16 10.94
C ALA A 274 1.28 6.10 11.49
N THR A 275 0.97 6.75 12.62
CA THR A 275 1.86 7.66 13.35
C THR A 275 1.81 7.31 14.84
N ASP A 276 2.71 7.89 15.63
CA ASP A 276 2.69 7.72 17.09
C ASP A 276 1.43 8.32 17.74
N GLU A 277 0.78 9.29 17.09
CA GLU A 277 -0.40 10.00 17.60
C GLU A 277 -1.73 9.35 17.15
N GLY A 278 -1.69 8.46 16.18
CA GLY A 278 -2.89 7.83 15.60
C GLY A 278 -2.71 7.48 14.12
N MET A 279 -3.82 7.42 13.39
CA MET A 279 -3.83 7.21 11.96
C MET A 279 -4.20 8.50 11.24
N GLU A 280 -3.30 8.94 10.37
CA GLU A 280 -3.57 9.99 9.40
C GLU A 280 -4.40 9.39 8.27
N MET A 281 -5.58 9.95 8.03
CA MET A 281 -6.47 9.59 6.94
C MET A 281 -6.62 10.81 6.03
N SER A 282 -6.17 10.67 4.78
CA SER A 282 -6.21 11.78 3.81
C SER A 282 -6.64 11.33 2.43
N THR A 283 -7.23 12.26 1.67
CA THR A 283 -7.56 12.05 0.26
C THR A 283 -6.52 12.72 -0.64
N MET A 284 -6.12 12.02 -1.69
CA MET A 284 -5.12 12.48 -2.63
C MET A 284 -5.59 12.32 -4.09
N SER A 285 -4.94 13.08 -4.96
CA SER A 285 -4.97 12.90 -6.40
C SER A 285 -3.91 11.88 -6.83
N SER A 286 -4.08 11.28 -8.00
CA SER A 286 -3.08 10.35 -8.57
C SER A 286 -1.70 11.00 -8.76
N GLY A 287 -1.64 12.30 -9.06
CA GLY A 287 -0.38 13.04 -9.12
C GLY A 287 0.32 13.16 -7.75
N GLU A 288 -0.43 13.27 -6.65
CA GLU A 288 0.11 13.22 -5.28
C GLU A 288 0.57 11.80 -4.94
N LEU A 289 -0.24 10.78 -5.26
CA LEU A 289 0.13 9.37 -5.11
C LEU A 289 1.46 9.04 -5.78
N LEU A 290 1.63 9.41 -7.06
CA LEU A 290 2.86 9.15 -7.81
C LEU A 290 4.08 9.80 -7.13
N ARG A 291 3.95 11.04 -6.64
CA ARG A 291 5.03 11.71 -5.89
C ARG A 291 5.36 10.99 -4.59
N GLN A 292 4.35 10.48 -3.88
CA GLN A 292 4.57 9.71 -2.66
C GLN A 292 5.27 8.38 -2.97
N ILE A 293 4.84 7.66 -4.00
CA ILE A 293 5.50 6.43 -4.45
C ILE A 293 6.96 6.70 -4.80
N ASP A 294 7.23 7.74 -5.58
CA ASP A 294 8.61 8.13 -5.91
C ASP A 294 9.43 8.44 -4.66
N ALA A 295 8.84 9.11 -3.67
CA ALA A 295 9.52 9.42 -2.41
C ALA A 295 9.89 8.14 -1.64
N TYR A 296 8.99 7.15 -1.59
CA TYR A 296 9.27 5.85 -0.96
C TYR A 296 10.35 5.07 -1.71
N LEU A 297 10.23 4.94 -3.04
CA LEU A 297 11.16 4.16 -3.87
C LEU A 297 12.58 4.75 -3.89
N LYS A 298 12.78 5.98 -3.41
CA LYS A 298 14.11 6.56 -3.22
C LYS A 298 14.84 6.05 -1.98
N CYS A 299 14.20 5.25 -1.12
CA CYS A 299 14.76 4.78 0.15
C CYS A 299 15.28 5.95 1.01
N PRO A 300 14.40 6.87 1.42
CA PRO A 300 14.80 8.04 2.19
C PRO A 300 15.42 7.62 3.53
N ASN A 301 16.20 8.52 4.13
CA ASN A 301 16.53 8.37 5.55
C ASN A 301 15.23 8.51 6.37
N LEU A 302 15.06 7.66 7.37
CA LEU A 302 14.03 7.82 8.37
C LEU A 302 14.68 8.35 9.66
N GLU A 303 14.06 9.37 10.26
CA GLU A 303 14.49 9.98 11.53
C GLU A 303 13.63 9.49 12.69
#